data_AF-A0A5A5T5G8-F1
#
_entry.id   AF-A0A5A5T5G8-F1
#
_cell.length_a   1.000
_cell.length_b   1.000
_cell.length_c   1.000
_cell.angle_alpha   90.00
_cell.angle_beta   90.00
_cell.angle_gamma   90.00
#
_symmetry.space_group_name_H-M   'P 1'
#
loop_
_entity.id
_entity.type
_entity.pdbx_description
1 polymer ?
#
loop_
_entity_poly.entity_id
_entity_poly.type
_entity_poly.pdbx_seq_one_letter_code
_entity_poly.pdbx_strand_id
1 'polypeptide(L)'
;MAREIFDRDRLADYGKRGFQGGLSTLGDFRKFLLRGNVVDLAVGVVIGAAFNGLVQAFVNDVIKPLIGLLGNGQNFSGLHTILHGQTFLWGDLIGVFISFILTAAVVYFFVVKPINALQDGFGRLRPKHEVAPTTRDCPFCLSTVNLKATRCAYCTAQLPPVDGSQAQANVAPSR
;
A
#
# COMPACT_ATOMS: atom_id res chain seq x y z
N MET A 1 28.75 55.61 24.30
CA MET A 1 27.98 55.47 23.05
C MET A 1 28.33 54.20 22.24
N ALA A 2 28.95 53.16 22.84
CA ALA A 2 29.45 51.98 22.10
C ALA A 2 28.74 50.64 22.44
N ARG A 3 27.61 50.67 23.16
CA ARG A 3 26.91 49.45 23.60
C ARG A 3 25.61 49.11 22.84
N GLU A 4 25.12 49.98 21.96
CA GLU A 4 23.85 49.73 21.24
C GLU A 4 24.02 49.28 19.78
N ILE A 5 25.22 49.38 19.21
CA ILE A 5 25.48 48.99 17.81
C ILE A 5 25.75 47.47 17.70
N PHE A 6 26.20 46.83 18.78
CA PHE A 6 26.70 45.46 18.72
C PHE A 6 25.63 44.35 18.82
N ASP A 7 24.37 44.68 19.12
CA ASP A 7 23.33 43.67 19.35
C ASP A 7 22.26 43.61 18.24
N ARG A 8 21.85 44.77 17.70
CA ARG A 8 20.73 44.82 16.73
C ARG A 8 21.02 44.12 15.41
N ASP A 9 22.24 44.25 14.90
CA ASP A 9 22.63 43.65 13.61
C ASP A 9 22.85 42.13 13.73
N ARG A 10 23.25 41.65 14.92
CA ARG A 10 23.44 40.21 15.19
C ARG A 10 22.12 39.44 15.33
N LEU A 11 21.11 40.07 15.94
CA LEU A 11 19.77 39.49 16.11
C LEU A 11 19.02 39.38 14.78
N ALA A 12 19.15 40.38 13.90
CA ALA A 12 18.59 40.33 12.56
C ALA A 12 19.16 39.17 11.73
N ASP A 13 20.43 38.85 11.96
CA ASP A 13 21.17 37.82 11.22
C ASP A 13 20.91 36.40 11.74
N TYR A 14 20.57 36.25 13.04
CA TYR A 14 20.08 35.00 13.62
C TYR A 14 18.68 34.61 13.08
N GLY A 15 17.79 35.60 12.89
CA GLY A 15 16.46 35.38 12.34
C GLY A 15 16.46 34.88 10.87
N LYS A 16 17.32 35.46 10.02
CA LYS A 16 17.42 35.06 8.61
C LYS A 16 17.95 33.64 8.40
N ARG A 17 18.95 33.22 9.20
CA ARG A 17 19.54 31.87 9.11
C ARG A 17 18.59 30.76 9.58
N GLY A 18 17.79 31.02 10.61
CA GLY A 18 16.75 30.08 11.07
C GLY A 18 15.66 29.86 10.01
N PHE A 19 15.24 30.91 9.30
CA PHE A 19 14.23 30.82 8.25
C PHE A 19 14.74 30.10 6.98
N GLN A 20 15.97 30.35 6.55
CA GLN A 20 16.56 29.68 5.38
C GLN A 20 16.79 28.18 5.62
N GLY A 21 17.19 27.77 6.82
CA GLY A 21 17.35 26.36 7.19
C GLY A 21 16.03 25.56 7.15
N GLY A 22 14.91 26.20 7.52
CA GLY A 22 13.57 25.59 7.41
C GLY A 22 13.04 25.50 5.98
N LEU A 23 13.46 26.39 5.08
CA LEU A 23 13.07 26.32 3.67
C LEU A 23 13.80 25.19 2.93
N SER A 24 15.05 24.88 3.31
CA SER A 24 15.80 23.74 2.77
C SER A 24 15.18 22.39 3.11
N THR A 25 14.69 22.20 4.35
CA THR A 25 14.07 20.92 4.77
C THR A 25 12.74 20.66 4.05
N LEU A 26 11.93 21.71 3.82
CA LEU A 26 10.72 21.63 2.99
C LEU A 26 11.05 21.30 1.52
N GLY A 27 12.13 21.87 0.99
CA GLY A 27 12.63 21.57 -0.35
C GLY A 27 13.06 20.11 -0.50
N ASP A 28 13.74 19.56 0.49
CA ASP A 28 14.22 18.17 0.48
C ASP A 28 13.09 17.16 0.70
N PHE A 29 12.08 17.51 1.51
CA PHE A 29 10.85 16.72 1.63
C PHE A 29 10.06 16.69 0.32
N ARG A 30 9.94 17.83 -0.39
CA ARG A 30 9.32 17.88 -1.72
C ARG A 30 10.05 16.99 -2.73
N LYS A 31 11.39 17.01 -2.75
CA LYS A 31 12.19 16.13 -3.62
C LYS A 31 12.01 14.64 -3.27
N PHE A 32 11.81 14.32 -2.00
CA PHE A 32 11.49 12.95 -1.56
C PHE A 32 10.11 12.50 -2.02
N LEU A 33 9.08 13.34 -1.89
CA LEU A 33 7.73 13.04 -2.39
C LEU A 33 7.68 12.91 -3.92
N LEU A 34 8.40 13.76 -4.65
CA LEU A 34 8.49 13.72 -6.11
C LEU A 34 9.19 12.46 -6.65
N ARG A 35 9.79 11.63 -5.78
CA ARG A 35 10.33 10.30 -6.14
C ARG A 35 9.22 9.29 -6.50
N GLY A 36 7.94 9.66 -6.33
CA GLY A 36 6.76 8.94 -6.86
C GLY A 36 6.32 7.74 -6.03
N ASN A 37 7.24 6.79 -5.78
CA ASN A 37 6.94 5.51 -5.13
C ASN A 37 6.32 5.65 -3.72
N VAL A 38 6.65 6.72 -2.98
CA VAL A 38 6.14 6.94 -1.61
C VAL A 38 4.72 7.50 -1.61
N VAL A 39 4.39 8.35 -2.60
CA VAL A 39 3.08 9.00 -2.67
C VAL A 39 2.01 7.99 -3.06
N ASP A 40 2.27 7.14 -4.05
CA ASP A 40 1.32 6.11 -4.47
C ASP A 40 1.03 5.10 -3.35
N LEU A 41 2.07 4.70 -2.62
CA LEU A 41 1.93 3.82 -1.45
C LEU A 41 1.12 4.52 -0.34
N ALA A 42 1.44 5.78 -0.02
CA ALA A 42 0.74 6.55 1.00
C ALA A 42 -0.75 6.74 0.66
N VAL A 43 -1.06 7.08 -0.59
CA VAL A 43 -2.45 7.22 -1.06
C VAL A 43 -3.18 5.88 -0.97
N GLY A 44 -2.55 4.78 -1.35
CA GLY A 44 -3.12 3.43 -1.22
C GLY A 44 -3.51 3.07 0.22
N VAL A 45 -2.64 3.37 1.19
CA VAL A 45 -2.91 3.10 2.62
C VAL A 45 -4.06 3.96 3.15
N VAL A 46 -4.08 5.25 2.82
CA VAL A 46 -5.13 6.17 3.30
C VAL A 46 -6.51 5.79 2.74
N ILE A 47 -6.59 5.50 1.44
CA ILE A 47 -7.84 5.08 0.80
C ILE A 47 -8.29 3.72 1.37
N GLY A 48 -7.37 2.77 1.56
CA GLY A 48 -7.67 1.48 2.17
C GLY A 48 -8.25 1.59 3.58
N ALA A 49 -7.68 2.47 4.41
CA ALA A 49 -8.17 2.71 5.77
C ALA A 49 -9.56 3.36 5.78
N ALA A 50 -9.79 4.38 4.94
CA ALA A 50 -11.09 5.05 4.84
C ALA A 50 -12.19 4.10 4.35
N PHE A 51 -11.88 3.27 3.35
CA PHE A 51 -12.82 2.28 2.82
C PHE A 51 -13.17 1.19 3.83
N ASN A 52 -12.19 0.68 4.59
CA ASN A 52 -12.46 -0.25 5.68
C ASN A 52 -13.43 0.34 6.72
N GLY A 53 -13.27 1.63 7.07
CA GLY A 53 -14.20 2.34 7.94
C GLY A 53 -15.64 2.36 7.39
N LEU A 54 -15.81 2.63 6.10
CA LEU A 54 -17.13 2.61 5.44
C LEU A 54 -17.80 1.23 5.49
N VAL A 55 -17.03 0.18 5.19
CA VAL A 55 -17.52 -1.20 5.25
C VAL A 55 -17.92 -1.58 6.67
N GLN A 56 -17.11 -1.23 7.66
CA GLN A 56 -17.42 -1.53 9.06
C GLN A 56 -18.66 -0.80 9.53
N ALA A 57 -18.83 0.48 9.18
CA ALA A 57 -20.04 1.24 9.48
C ALA A 57 -21.27 0.57 8.86
N PHE A 58 -21.22 0.18 7.59
CA PHE A 58 -22.32 -0.51 6.93
C PHE A 58 -22.69 -1.83 7.62
N VAL A 59 -21.69 -2.64 7.99
CA VAL A 59 -21.94 -3.91 8.69
C VAL A 59 -22.52 -3.66 10.08
N ASN A 60 -21.99 -2.69 10.81
CA ASN A 60 -22.45 -2.38 12.16
C ASN A 60 -23.86 -1.80 12.19
N ASP A 61 -24.19 -0.92 11.24
CA ASP A 61 -25.41 -0.13 11.27
C ASP A 61 -26.57 -0.80 10.51
N VAL A 62 -26.27 -1.67 9.53
CA VAL A 62 -27.30 -2.33 8.72
C VAL A 62 -27.38 -3.83 9.02
N ILE A 63 -26.23 -4.52 9.04
CA ILE A 63 -26.21 -5.99 9.08
C ILE A 63 -26.38 -6.50 10.52
N LYS A 64 -25.62 -5.98 11.49
CA LYS A 64 -25.73 -6.39 12.90
C LYS A 64 -27.14 -6.24 13.48
N PRO A 65 -27.85 -5.11 13.33
CA PRO A 65 -29.22 -4.99 13.85
C PRO A 65 -30.21 -5.91 13.11
N LEU A 66 -30.02 -6.16 11.81
CA LEU A 66 -30.86 -7.08 11.05
C LEU A 66 -30.72 -8.53 11.54
N ILE A 67 -29.49 -8.95 11.88
CA ILE A 67 -29.24 -10.26 12.51
C ILE A 67 -29.79 -10.29 13.93
N GLY A 68 -29.66 -9.20 14.69
CA GLY A 68 -30.25 -9.09 16.03
C GLY A 68 -31.77 -9.26 16.02
N LEU A 69 -32.44 -8.75 14.97
CA LEU A 69 -33.87 -8.92 14.77
C LEU A 69 -34.25 -10.34 14.34
N LEU A 70 -33.53 -10.94 13.39
CA LEU A 70 -33.81 -12.28 12.86
C LEU A 70 -33.40 -13.41 13.82
N GLY A 71 -32.40 -13.16 14.67
CA GLY A 71 -31.90 -14.07 15.70
C GLY A 71 -32.68 -14.04 17.02
N ASN A 72 -33.89 -13.47 17.05
CA ASN A 72 -34.74 -13.38 18.25
C ASN A 72 -34.04 -12.72 19.46
N GLY A 73 -33.27 -11.64 19.25
CA GLY A 73 -32.65 -10.91 20.35
C GLY A 73 -31.63 -11.72 21.16
N GLN A 74 -31.17 -12.87 20.64
CA GLN A 74 -30.08 -13.63 21.26
C GLN A 74 -28.78 -12.88 21.00
N ASN A 75 -28.52 -11.90 21.87
CA ASN A 75 -27.15 -11.66 22.30
C ASN A 75 -26.62 -13.04 22.71
N PHE A 76 -25.77 -13.63 21.88
CA PHE A 76 -25.12 -14.88 22.24
C PHE A 76 -24.32 -14.74 23.56
N SER A 77 -24.15 -13.51 24.07
CA SER A 77 -23.93 -13.13 25.48
C SER A 77 -24.88 -13.74 26.53
N GLY A 78 -25.72 -14.73 26.19
CA GLY A 78 -26.42 -15.57 27.17
C GLY A 78 -25.79 -16.97 27.36
N LEU A 79 -24.96 -17.42 26.40
CA LEU A 79 -24.25 -18.69 26.47
C LEU A 79 -22.93 -18.50 27.22
N HIS A 80 -23.05 -18.43 28.54
CA HIS A 80 -21.93 -18.38 29.47
C HIS A 80 -21.83 -19.69 30.23
N THR A 81 -20.77 -20.44 29.97
CA THR A 81 -20.37 -21.55 30.82
C THR A 81 -19.40 -21.02 31.88
N ILE A 82 -19.83 -21.09 33.14
CA ILE A 82 -18.97 -20.74 34.28
C ILE A 82 -18.17 -22.00 34.60
N LEU A 83 -16.89 -22.02 34.24
CA LEU A 83 -15.96 -23.08 34.60
C LEU A 83 -14.87 -22.45 35.46
N HIS A 84 -14.75 -22.89 36.72
CA HIS A 84 -13.73 -22.41 37.67
C HIS A 84 -13.69 -20.89 37.90
N GLY A 85 -14.85 -20.22 37.99
CA GLY A 85 -14.93 -18.79 38.28
C GLY A 85 -14.54 -17.86 37.13
N GLN A 86 -14.25 -18.42 35.95
CA GLN A 86 -14.00 -17.66 34.72
C GLN A 86 -15.22 -17.75 33.82
N THR A 87 -15.78 -16.61 33.44
CA THR A 87 -16.93 -16.52 32.54
C THR A 87 -16.45 -16.65 31.08
N PHE A 88 -16.64 -17.81 30.47
CA PHE A 88 -16.34 -17.99 29.04
C PHE A 88 -17.55 -17.57 28.20
N LEU A 89 -17.41 -16.44 27.48
CA LEU A 89 -18.44 -15.88 26.61
C LEU A 89 -18.32 -16.46 25.19
N TRP A 90 -18.65 -17.74 25.02
CA TRP A 90 -18.61 -18.43 23.72
C TRP A 90 -19.50 -17.77 22.68
N GLY A 91 -20.57 -17.13 23.14
CA GLY A 91 -21.50 -16.51 22.22
C GLY A 91 -21.03 -15.22 21.57
N ASP A 92 -20.27 -14.38 22.29
CA ASP A 92 -19.71 -13.17 21.68
C ASP A 92 -18.75 -13.52 20.53
N LEU A 93 -17.97 -14.60 20.73
CA LEU A 93 -17.10 -15.15 19.70
C LEU A 93 -17.88 -15.54 18.43
N ILE A 94 -19.00 -16.26 18.57
CA ILE A 94 -19.83 -16.69 17.44
C ILE A 94 -20.45 -15.48 16.71
N GLY A 95 -20.90 -14.47 17.44
CA GLY A 95 -21.43 -13.23 16.86
C GLY A 95 -20.38 -12.45 16.06
N VAL A 96 -19.14 -12.38 16.55
CA VAL A 96 -18.02 -11.77 15.84
C VAL A 96 -17.66 -12.56 14.58
N PHE A 97 -17.65 -13.90 14.65
CA PHE A 97 -17.40 -14.76 13.48
C PHE A 97 -18.46 -14.58 12.38
N ILE A 98 -19.74 -14.55 12.74
CA ILE A 98 -20.83 -14.34 11.78
C ILE A 98 -20.71 -12.95 11.13
N SER A 99 -20.42 -11.92 11.94
CA SER A 99 -20.20 -10.56 11.45
C SER A 99 -19.00 -10.47 10.51
N PHE A 100 -17.91 -11.19 10.81
CA PHE A 100 -16.72 -11.27 9.97
C PHE A 100 -17.01 -11.91 8.61
N ILE A 101 -17.70 -13.06 8.59
CA ILE A 101 -18.06 -13.76 7.34
C ILE A 101 -18.95 -12.88 6.46
N LEU A 102 -19.93 -12.18 7.04
CA LEU A 102 -20.81 -11.28 6.30
C LEU A 102 -20.07 -10.05 5.77
N THR A 103 -19.17 -9.47 6.57
CA THR A 103 -18.30 -8.38 6.12
C THR A 103 -17.45 -8.81 4.93
N ALA A 104 -16.80 -9.98 5.03
CA ALA A 104 -15.99 -10.55 3.97
C ALA A 104 -16.83 -10.81 2.71
N ALA A 105 -18.05 -11.31 2.86
CA ALA A 105 -18.97 -11.54 1.74
C ALA A 105 -19.37 -10.23 1.03
N VAL A 106 -19.68 -9.17 1.79
CA VAL A 106 -20.01 -7.84 1.25
C VAL A 106 -18.80 -7.24 0.51
N VAL A 107 -17.61 -7.25 1.12
CA VAL A 107 -16.38 -6.75 0.49
C VAL A 107 -16.06 -7.54 -0.77
N TYR A 108 -16.17 -8.87 -0.73
CA TYR A 108 -15.94 -9.72 -1.89
C TYR A 108 -16.92 -9.39 -3.03
N PHE A 109 -18.20 -9.24 -2.72
CA PHE A 109 -19.23 -8.97 -3.72
C PHE A 109 -19.16 -7.55 -4.29
N PHE A 110 -18.92 -6.53 -3.47
CA PHE A 110 -18.93 -5.12 -3.88
C PHE A 110 -17.57 -4.58 -4.33
N VAL A 111 -16.46 -5.23 -3.98
CA VAL A 111 -15.11 -4.75 -4.32
C VAL A 111 -14.39 -5.74 -5.22
N VAL A 112 -14.23 -6.98 -4.75
CA VAL A 112 -13.43 -7.97 -5.49
C VAL A 112 -14.12 -8.37 -6.78
N LYS A 113 -15.42 -8.64 -6.76
CA LYS A 113 -16.16 -9.03 -7.97
C LYS A 113 -16.17 -7.96 -9.06
N PRO A 114 -16.48 -6.66 -8.81
CA PRO A 114 -16.41 -5.64 -9.85
C PRO A 114 -14.98 -5.35 -10.27
N ILE A 115 -14.00 -5.39 -9.36
CA ILE A 115 -12.59 -5.24 -9.77
C ILE A 115 -12.18 -6.39 -10.68
N ASN A 116 -12.50 -7.64 -10.34
CA ASN A 116 -12.21 -8.80 -11.18
C ASN A 116 -12.93 -8.71 -12.53
N ALA A 117 -14.22 -8.33 -12.54
CA ALA A 117 -14.98 -8.13 -13.77
C ALA A 117 -14.41 -6.99 -14.63
N LEU A 118 -13.97 -5.90 -14.01
CA LEU A 118 -13.29 -4.80 -14.69
C LEU A 118 -11.90 -5.21 -15.16
N GLN A 119 -11.14 -6.03 -14.42
CA GLN A 119 -9.84 -6.55 -14.85
C GLN A 119 -9.99 -7.52 -16.03
N ASP A 120 -11.05 -8.34 -16.07
CA ASP A 120 -11.34 -9.21 -17.21
C ASP A 120 -11.74 -8.40 -18.45
N GLY A 121 -12.45 -7.28 -18.26
CA GLY A 121 -12.85 -6.35 -19.32
C GLY A 121 -11.72 -5.44 -19.82
N PHE A 122 -10.97 -4.81 -18.90
CA PHE A 122 -9.85 -3.92 -19.18
C PHE A 122 -8.53 -4.66 -19.46
N GLY A 123 -8.39 -5.93 -19.06
CA GLY A 123 -7.23 -6.78 -19.37
C GLY A 123 -7.07 -7.09 -20.85
N ARG A 124 -8.12 -6.86 -21.65
CA ARG A 124 -8.05 -6.89 -23.12
C ARG A 124 -7.52 -5.58 -23.72
N LEU A 125 -7.50 -4.48 -22.97
CA LEU A 125 -7.16 -3.12 -23.44
C LEU A 125 -5.88 -2.55 -22.81
N ARG A 126 -5.49 -3.02 -21.63
CA ARG A 126 -4.19 -2.71 -21.02
C ARG A 126 -3.28 -3.94 -21.07
N PRO A 127 -2.25 -4.00 -21.94
CA PRO A 127 -1.08 -4.79 -21.60
C PRO A 127 -0.61 -4.29 -20.23
N LYS A 128 -0.50 -5.21 -19.29
CA LYS A 128 -0.06 -4.98 -17.91
C LYS A 128 1.17 -4.08 -17.95
N HIS A 129 1.02 -2.81 -17.58
CA HIS A 129 2.15 -1.94 -17.32
C HIS A 129 2.73 -2.35 -15.96
N GLU A 130 3.16 -3.61 -15.86
CA GLU A 130 4.32 -3.92 -15.06
C GLU A 130 5.43 -3.09 -15.69
N VAL A 131 6.11 -2.30 -14.87
CA VAL A 131 7.33 -1.58 -15.21
C VAL A 131 8.18 -2.53 -16.06
N ALA A 132 8.12 -2.37 -17.38
CA ALA A 132 8.67 -3.36 -18.29
C ALA A 132 10.13 -3.54 -17.88
N PRO A 133 10.60 -4.76 -17.56
CA PRO A 133 11.90 -4.94 -16.96
C PRO A 133 12.93 -4.34 -17.91
N THR A 134 13.49 -3.17 -17.56
CA THR A 134 14.45 -2.45 -18.42
C THR A 134 15.77 -3.21 -18.53
N THR A 135 15.95 -4.23 -17.69
CA THR A 135 17.14 -5.03 -17.49
C THR A 135 16.88 -6.49 -17.83
N ARG A 136 17.84 -7.11 -18.54
CA ARG A 136 17.99 -8.54 -18.80
C ARG A 136 19.32 -9.01 -18.27
N ASP A 137 19.42 -10.26 -17.85
CA ASP A 137 20.71 -10.83 -17.47
C ASP A 137 21.53 -11.22 -18.70
N CYS A 138 22.83 -10.96 -18.63
CA CYS A 138 23.77 -11.31 -19.69
C CYS A 138 24.03 -12.84 -19.69
N PRO A 139 23.89 -13.56 -20.82
CA PRO A 139 24.08 -15.01 -20.87
C PRO A 139 25.55 -15.45 -20.67
N PHE A 140 26.51 -14.52 -20.76
CA PHE A 140 27.94 -14.84 -20.63
C PHE A 140 28.48 -14.62 -19.22
N CYS A 141 27.97 -13.62 -18.49
CA CYS A 141 28.52 -13.22 -17.19
C CYS A 141 27.46 -13.02 -16.10
N LEU A 142 26.18 -13.24 -16.40
CA LEU A 142 25.05 -13.17 -15.46
C LEU A 142 24.88 -11.82 -14.75
N SER A 143 25.50 -10.76 -15.26
CA SER A 143 25.28 -9.39 -14.78
C SER A 143 24.02 -8.79 -15.41
N THR A 144 23.36 -7.89 -14.68
CA THR A 144 22.17 -7.16 -15.15
C THR A 144 22.56 -6.12 -16.21
N VAL A 145 21.99 -6.22 -17.41
CA VAL A 145 22.27 -5.36 -18.55
C VAL A 145 20.98 -4.79 -19.14
N ASN A 146 21.01 -3.58 -19.68
CA ASN A 146 19.84 -2.99 -20.35
C ASN A 146 19.39 -3.80 -21.57
N LEU A 147 18.07 -3.92 -21.79
CA LEU A 147 17.47 -4.64 -22.92
C LEU A 147 18.02 -4.21 -24.29
N LYS A 148 18.28 -2.91 -24.47
CA LYS A 148 18.75 -2.32 -25.73
C LYS A 148 20.28 -2.36 -25.91
N ALA A 149 21.02 -2.90 -24.94
CA ALA A 149 22.47 -2.92 -25.03
C ALA A 149 22.95 -3.92 -26.09
N THR A 150 23.78 -3.46 -27.03
CA THR A 150 24.46 -4.27 -28.04
C THR A 150 25.72 -4.94 -27.50
N ARG A 151 26.29 -4.39 -26.40
CA ARG A 151 27.44 -4.94 -25.66
C ARG A 151 27.20 -4.91 -24.16
N CYS A 152 27.66 -5.94 -23.47
CA CYS A 152 27.61 -6.01 -22.01
C CYS A 152 28.66 -5.10 -21.37
N ALA A 153 28.29 -4.31 -20.35
CA ALA A 153 29.20 -3.42 -19.63
C ALA A 153 30.20 -4.16 -18.72
N TYR A 154 29.85 -5.36 -18.24
CA TYR A 154 30.70 -6.15 -17.34
C TYR A 154 31.71 -7.02 -18.08
N CYS A 155 31.27 -7.80 -19.06
CA CYS A 155 32.15 -8.75 -19.77
C CYS A 155 32.52 -8.32 -21.19
N THR A 156 32.06 -7.17 -21.68
CA THR A 156 32.31 -6.64 -23.05
C THR A 156 31.87 -7.54 -24.21
N ALA A 157 31.22 -8.67 -23.94
CA ALA A 157 30.69 -9.56 -24.95
C ALA A 157 29.58 -8.90 -25.78
N GLN A 158 29.52 -9.25 -27.07
CA GLN A 158 28.45 -8.85 -27.96
C GLN A 158 27.17 -9.62 -27.59
N LEU A 159 26.10 -8.91 -27.26
CA LEU A 159 24.85 -9.53 -26.84
C LEU A 159 23.97 -9.84 -28.06
N PRO A 160 23.36 -11.03 -28.15
CA PRO A 160 22.36 -11.30 -29.17
C PRO A 160 21.15 -10.36 -29.01
N PRO A 161 20.47 -9.98 -30.11
CA PRO A 161 19.24 -9.19 -30.05
C PRO A 161 18.18 -9.96 -29.24
N VAL A 162 17.46 -9.25 -28.36
CA VAL A 162 16.38 -9.84 -27.57
C VAL A 162 15.13 -9.88 -28.44
N ASP A 163 14.70 -11.08 -28.81
CA ASP A 163 13.34 -11.29 -29.31
C ASP A 163 12.37 -11.15 -28.13
N GLY A 164 11.17 -10.61 -28.37
CA GLY A 164 10.19 -10.24 -27.32
C GLY A 164 9.77 -11.38 -26.37
N SER A 165 10.13 -12.63 -26.69
CA SER A 165 9.92 -13.81 -25.82
C SER A 165 10.99 -13.98 -24.72
N GLN A 166 12.21 -13.47 -24.91
CA GLN A 166 13.33 -13.67 -23.95
C GLN A 166 13.38 -12.63 -22.82
N ALA A 167 12.61 -11.54 -22.93
CA ALA A 167 12.46 -10.57 -21.84
C ALA A 167 11.62 -11.11 -20.66
N GLN A 168 10.79 -12.13 -20.90
CA GLN A 168 9.89 -12.73 -19.91
C GLN A 168 10.39 -14.08 -19.39
N ALA A 169 11.21 -14.80 -20.17
CA ALA A 169 11.76 -16.11 -19.80
C ALA A 169 12.74 -16.05 -18.61
N ASN A 170 13.43 -14.92 -18.40
CA ASN A 170 14.40 -14.74 -17.32
C ASN A 170 13.78 -14.18 -16.02
N VAL A 171 12.45 -13.96 -15.98
CA VAL A 171 11.72 -13.51 -14.78
C VAL A 171 11.10 -14.69 -14.02
N ALA A 172 11.11 -15.90 -14.60
CA ALA A 172 10.73 -17.10 -13.88
C ALA A 172 11.83 -17.41 -12.83
N PRO A 173 11.51 -17.40 -11.51
CA PRO A 173 12.49 -17.77 -10.50
C PRO A 173 12.89 -19.23 -10.73
N SER A 174 14.19 -19.46 -10.95
CA SER A 174 14.77 -20.79 -10.84
C SER A 174 14.80 -21.18 -9.36
N ARG A 175 13.67 -21.72 -8.89
CA ARG A 175 13.38 -22.26 -7.54
C ARG A 175 13.36 -21.27 -6.37
#